data_AF-A0A0M9E8D3-F1
#
_entry.id   AF-A0A0M9E8D3-F1
#
_cell.length_a   1.000
_cell.length_b   1.000
_cell.length_c   1.000
_cell.angle_alpha   90.00
_cell.angle_beta   90.00
_cell.angle_gamma   90.00
#
_symmetry.space_group_name_H-M   'P 1'
#
loop_
_entity.id
_entity.type
_entity.pdbx_description
1 polymer ?
#
loop_
_entity_poly.entity_id
_entity_poly.type
_entity_poly.pdbx_seq_one_letter_code
_entity_poly.pdbx_strand_id
1 'polypeptide(L)'
;AFDFDPTLNEFLVTGVFGPGKTITTTLPLAETHPANPFMHKFHPDHPTGKAISRSIKLIFDTVQDTNDPESGQSQLIGNFEESVTGLHKASINVFGRFVLKRISLIPNLNDQ
;
A
#
# COMPACT_ATOMS: atom_id res chain seq x y z
N ALA A 1 -6.64 -12.74 -18.67
CA ALA A 1 -5.64 -12.86 -17.59
C ALA A 1 -5.34 -11.46 -17.09
N PHE A 2 -5.25 -11.23 -15.78
CA PHE A 2 -4.67 -9.98 -15.28
C PHE A 2 -3.18 -10.04 -15.63
N ASP A 3 -2.77 -9.20 -16.57
CA ASP A 3 -1.40 -9.08 -17.04
C ASP A 3 -0.65 -8.21 -16.02
N PHE A 4 -0.18 -8.87 -14.96
CA PHE A 4 0.67 -8.25 -13.96
C PHE A 4 2.05 -8.08 -14.58
N ASP A 5 2.40 -6.86 -14.97
CA ASP A 5 3.73 -6.54 -15.49
C ASP A 5 4.79 -6.98 -14.46
N PRO A 6 5.64 -7.99 -14.78
CA PRO A 6 6.58 -8.55 -13.84
C PRO A 6 7.61 -7.52 -13.33
N THR A 7 7.73 -6.36 -13.98
CA THR A 7 8.62 -5.27 -13.59
C THR A 7 7.97 -4.20 -12.70
N LEU A 8 6.63 -4.23 -12.51
CA LEU A 8 5.87 -3.25 -11.72
C LEU A 8 5.04 -3.88 -10.58
N ASN A 9 5.31 -5.14 -10.23
CA ASN A 9 4.56 -5.87 -9.21
C ASN A 9 4.99 -5.59 -7.77
N GLU A 10 6.10 -4.88 -7.59
CA GLU A 10 6.61 -4.50 -6.29
C GLU A 10 6.95 -3.01 -6.25
N PHE A 11 6.76 -2.42 -5.08
CA PHE A 11 7.19 -1.07 -4.81
C PHE A 11 8.21 -1.11 -3.68
N LEU A 12 9.26 -0.31 -3.84
CA LEU A 12 10.25 -0.15 -2.79
C LEU A 12 9.57 0.39 -1.53
N VAL A 13 9.78 -0.34 -0.44
CA VAL A 13 9.44 0.09 0.90
C VAL A 13 10.75 0.43 1.60
N THR A 14 10.86 1.64 2.13
CA THR A 14 12.03 2.11 2.87
C THR A 14 11.73 2.16 4.37
N GLY A 15 12.77 2.09 5.18
CA GLY A 15 12.67 2.11 6.64
C GLY A 15 12.92 0.74 7.25
N VAL A 16 12.49 0.57 8.50
CA VAL A 16 12.69 -0.67 9.26
C VAL A 16 11.33 -1.25 9.61
N PHE A 17 11.14 -2.51 9.28
CA PHE A 17 9.92 -3.26 9.63
C PHE A 17 10.02 -3.78 11.06
N GLY A 18 8.99 -3.57 11.88
CA GLY A 18 8.88 -4.12 13.23
C GLY A 18 8.51 -3.10 14.31
N PRO A 19 8.36 -3.54 15.57
CA PRO A 19 7.83 -2.72 16.66
C PRO A 19 8.59 -1.43 16.91
N GLY A 20 7.86 -0.32 17.09
CA GLY A 20 8.42 1.02 17.30
C GLY A 20 9.18 1.59 16.10
N LYS A 21 9.09 0.96 14.93
CA LYS A 21 9.73 1.41 13.70
C LYS A 21 8.72 2.00 12.73
N THR A 22 9.22 2.46 11.59
CA THR A 22 8.39 3.05 10.54
C THR A 22 8.89 2.56 9.20
N ILE A 23 7.94 2.26 8.33
CA ILE A 23 8.20 2.05 6.91
C ILE A 23 7.38 3.02 6.07
N THR A 24 7.92 3.37 4.91
CA THR A 24 7.30 4.30 3.97
C THR A 24 7.40 3.76 2.55
N THR A 25 6.39 4.05 1.74
CA THR A 25 6.41 3.76 0.30
C THR A 25 5.63 4.83 -0.46
N THR A 26 5.86 4.90 -1.77
CA THR A 26 5.08 5.72 -2.69
C THR A 26 4.54 4.84 -3.79
N LEU A 27 3.22 4.85 -3.97
CA LEU A 27 2.53 4.13 -5.03
C LEU A 27 2.10 5.13 -6.11
N PRO A 28 2.86 5.29 -7.20
CA PRO A 28 2.44 6.08 -8.35
C PRO A 28 1.42 5.30 -9.19
N LEU A 29 0.43 6.01 -9.72
CA LEU A 29 -0.46 5.56 -10.78
C LEU A 29 -0.37 6.57 -11.93
N ALA A 30 0.26 6.14 -13.03
CA ALA A 30 0.40 6.99 -14.21
C ALA A 30 -0.94 7.23 -14.92
N GLU A 31 -1.03 8.32 -15.69
CA GLU A 31 -2.21 8.64 -16.51
C GLU A 31 -2.52 7.56 -17.55
N THR A 32 -1.48 6.90 -18.06
CA THR A 32 -1.57 5.86 -19.09
C THR A 32 -1.72 4.45 -18.51
N HIS A 33 -1.79 4.32 -17.18
CA HIS A 33 -1.87 3.01 -16.55
C HIS A 33 -3.20 2.33 -16.92
N PRO A 34 -3.20 1.07 -17.39
CA PRO A 34 -4.41 0.42 -17.91
C PRO A 34 -5.51 0.22 -16.86
N ALA A 35 -5.15 0.17 -15.57
CA ALA A 35 -6.09 0.13 -14.44
C ALA A 35 -6.46 1.52 -13.89
N ASN A 36 -6.07 2.62 -14.54
CA ASN A 36 -6.44 3.96 -14.10
C ASN A 36 -7.96 4.17 -14.28
N PRO A 37 -8.72 4.39 -13.20
CA PRO A 37 -10.18 4.45 -13.28
C PRO A 37 -10.71 5.69 -14.01
N PHE A 38 -9.85 6.67 -14.29
CA PHE A 38 -10.20 7.87 -15.06
C PHE A 38 -9.89 7.74 -16.55
N MET A 39 -9.25 6.65 -16.98
CA MET A 39 -8.94 6.37 -18.38
C MET A 39 -10.04 5.49 -18.99
N HIS A 40 -10.72 5.99 -20.01
CA HIS A 40 -11.78 5.25 -20.70
C HIS A 40 -11.37 4.92 -22.14
N LYS A 41 -11.04 3.65 -22.40
CA LYS A 41 -10.53 3.18 -23.70
C LYS A 41 -11.37 3.60 -24.91
N PHE A 42 -12.69 3.76 -24.74
CA PHE A 42 -13.63 4.02 -25.83
C PHE A 42 -14.31 5.39 -25.73
N HIS A 43 -13.96 6.24 -24.76
CA HIS A 43 -14.53 7.57 -24.64
C HIS A 43 -13.55 8.62 -25.19
N PRO A 44 -13.90 9.35 -26.27
CA PRO A 44 -12.98 10.26 -26.94
C PRO A 44 -12.46 11.40 -26.05
N ASP A 45 -13.25 11.82 -25.05
CA ASP A 45 -12.85 12.89 -24.12
C ASP A 45 -11.99 12.43 -22.94
N HIS A 46 -11.83 11.11 -22.76
CA HIS A 46 -11.06 10.53 -21.64
C HIS A 46 -10.03 9.49 -22.11
N PRO A 47 -9.17 9.82 -23.10
CA PRO A 47 -8.19 8.89 -23.64
C PRO A 47 -7.04 8.61 -22.66
N THR A 48 -6.86 9.47 -21.66
CA THR A 48 -5.87 9.32 -20.57
C THR A 48 -6.56 9.50 -19.21
N GLY A 49 -5.96 8.91 -18.18
CA GLY A 49 -6.41 9.03 -16.80
C GLY A 49 -5.82 10.24 -16.08
N LYS A 50 -5.77 10.18 -14.75
CA LYS A 50 -5.12 11.17 -13.89
C LYS A 50 -3.85 10.59 -13.29
N ALA A 51 -2.77 11.37 -13.25
CA ALA A 51 -1.59 11.02 -12.48
C ALA A 51 -1.96 11.11 -10.99
N ILE A 52 -1.81 10.00 -10.26
CA ILE A 52 -2.10 9.92 -8.83
C ILE A 52 -0.86 9.42 -8.14
N SER A 53 -0.51 10.03 -6.99
CA SER A 53 0.56 9.53 -6.14
C SER A 53 0.06 9.36 -4.72
N ARG A 54 0.30 8.17 -4.16
CA ARG A 54 -0.10 7.80 -2.79
C ARG A 54 1.17 7.61 -1.97
N SER A 55 1.45 8.54 -1.06
CA SER A 55 2.54 8.39 -0.10
C SER A 55 2.00 7.73 1.16
N ILE A 56 2.50 6.55 1.49
CA ILE A 56 2.00 5.71 2.58
C ILE A 56 3.09 5.56 3.63
N LYS A 57 2.70 5.67 4.90
CA LYS A 57 3.56 5.49 6.06
C LYS A 57 2.87 4.57 7.07
N LEU A 58 3.58 3.53 7.48
CA LEU A 58 3.15 2.62 8.55
C LEU A 58 4.08 2.83 9.75
N ILE A 59 3.52 3.29 10.86
CA ILE A 59 4.23 3.51 12.12
C ILE A 59 3.82 2.39 13.06
N PHE A 60 4.71 1.45 13.34
CA PHE A 60 4.43 0.34 14.23
C PHE A 60 4.49 0.81 15.68
N ASP A 61 3.51 0.38 16.48
CA ASP A 61 3.53 0.66 17.91
C ASP A 61 4.73 -0.02 18.58
N THR A 62 5.25 0.54 19.67
CA THR A 62 6.28 -0.13 20.45
C THR A 62 5.69 -1.34 21.20
N VAL A 63 4.46 -1.19 21.69
CA VAL A 63 3.70 -2.24 22.37
C VAL A 63 2.78 -2.89 21.35
N GLN A 64 2.91 -4.20 21.18
CA GLN A 64 2.18 -4.99 20.17
C GLN A 64 1.06 -5.85 20.78
N ASP A 65 0.66 -5.52 22.00
CA ASP A 65 -0.39 -6.19 22.74
C ASP A 65 -1.76 -5.64 22.31
N THR A 66 -2.65 -6.52 21.85
CA THR A 66 -4.03 -6.16 21.52
C THR A 66 -5.05 -6.69 22.51
N ASN A 67 -4.62 -7.22 23.66
CA ASN A 67 -5.45 -8.00 24.59
C ASN A 67 -6.20 -9.16 23.89
N ASP A 68 -5.65 -9.63 22.77
CA ASP A 68 -6.13 -10.78 22.02
C ASP A 68 -5.31 -12.00 22.50
N PRO A 69 -5.92 -13.15 22.84
CA PRO A 69 -5.17 -14.37 23.19
C PRO A 69 -4.19 -14.83 22.10
N GLU A 70 -4.38 -14.41 20.84
CA GLU A 70 -3.45 -14.63 19.73
C GLU A 70 -2.35 -13.56 19.61
N SER A 71 -2.43 -12.48 20.39
CA SER A 71 -1.44 -11.41 20.41
C SER A 71 -0.12 -11.92 20.97
N GLY A 72 0.93 -11.87 20.15
CA GLY A 72 2.30 -12.19 20.58
C GLY A 72 3.10 -13.07 19.63
N GLN A 73 2.49 -13.77 18.67
CA GLN A 73 3.27 -14.66 17.78
C GLN A 73 3.19 -14.35 16.28
N SER A 74 2.17 -13.62 15.82
CA SER A 74 1.92 -13.45 14.36
C SER A 74 1.26 -12.12 13.97
N GLN A 75 1.37 -11.06 14.78
CA GLN A 75 0.68 -9.80 14.50
C GLN A 75 1.58 -8.57 14.69
N LEU A 76 1.40 -7.58 13.82
CA LEU A 76 1.91 -6.22 13.99
C LEU A 76 0.78 -5.19 13.86
N ILE A 77 0.77 -4.21 14.75
CA ILE A 77 -0.19 -3.11 14.81
C ILE A 77 0.52 -1.76 14.76
N GLY A 78 -0.23 -0.75 14.33
CA GLY A 78 0.29 0.60 14.29
C GLY A 78 -0.67 1.62 13.68
N ASN A 79 -0.11 2.80 13.39
CA ASN A 79 -0.79 3.89 12.74
C ASN A 79 -0.48 3.91 11.24
N PHE A 80 -1.53 4.01 10.44
CA PHE A 80 -1.48 4.26 9.01
C PHE A 80 -1.63 5.75 8.77
N GLU A 81 -0.71 6.33 7.99
CA GLU A 81 -0.82 7.68 7.44
C GLU A 81 -0.68 7.61 5.92
N GLU A 82 -1.57 8.26 5.19
CA GLU A 82 -1.50 8.35 3.74
C GLU A 82 -1.80 9.77 3.25
N SER A 83 -1.01 10.25 2.29
CA SER A 83 -1.28 11.47 1.53
C SER A 83 -1.46 11.12 0.05
N VAL A 84 -2.63 11.44 -0.50
CA VAL A 84 -2.97 11.23 -1.91
C VAL A 84 -2.97 12.57 -2.65
N THR A 85 -2.21 12.64 -3.76
CA THR A 85 -2.14 13.79 -4.65
C THR A 85 -2.65 13.46 -6.05
N GLY A 86 -2.97 14.48 -6.85
CA GLY A 86 -3.44 14.33 -8.24
C GLY A 86 -4.95 14.12 -8.41
N LEU A 87 -5.66 13.67 -7.37
CA LEU A 87 -7.12 13.58 -7.36
C LEU A 87 -7.81 14.93 -7.13
N HIS A 88 -7.18 15.82 -6.36
CA HIS A 88 -7.73 17.10 -5.94
C HIS A 88 -6.63 18.17 -5.89
N LYS A 89 -7.02 19.46 -5.90
CA LYS A 89 -6.07 20.59 -5.86
C LYS A 89 -5.21 20.59 -4.60
N ALA A 90 -5.80 20.19 -3.49
CA ALA A 90 -5.11 19.96 -2.22
C ALA A 90 -4.97 18.45 -1.98
N SER A 91 -3.90 18.05 -1.31
CA SER A 91 -3.68 16.66 -0.89
C SER A 91 -4.82 16.18 0.01
N ILE A 92 -5.23 14.93 -0.20
CA ILE A 92 -6.17 14.24 0.68
C ILE A 92 -5.34 13.44 1.67
N ASN A 93 -5.50 13.71 2.96
CA ASN A 93 -4.78 13.01 4.01
C ASN A 93 -5.72 12.01 4.72
N VAL A 94 -5.25 10.79 4.92
CA VAL A 94 -5.98 9.69 5.55
C VAL A 94 -5.14 9.16 6.71
N PHE A 95 -5.79 8.91 7.83
CA PHE A 95 -5.17 8.35 9.03
C PHE A 95 -6.03 7.24 9.60
N GLY A 96 -5.40 6.23 10.19
CA GLY A 96 -6.13 5.13 10.81
C GLY A 96 -5.22 4.16 11.54
N ARG A 97 -5.82 3.08 12.02
CA ARG A 97 -5.11 1.96 12.64
C ARG A 97 -4.99 0.81 11.64
N PHE A 98 -3.88 0.10 11.66
CA PHE A 98 -3.72 -1.12 10.88
C PHE A 98 -3.36 -2.30 11.76
N VAL A 99 -3.66 -3.50 11.24
CA VAL A 99 -3.25 -4.78 11.79
C VAL A 99 -2.71 -5.63 10.64
N LEU A 100 -1.46 -6.07 10.73
CA LEU A 100 -0.86 -7.07 9.85
C LEU A 100 -0.83 -8.39 10.59
N LYS A 101 -1.55 -9.39 10.09
CA LYS A 101 -1.52 -10.76 10.60
C LYS A 101 -0.71 -11.64 9.65
N ARG A 102 0.23 -12.41 10.17
CA ARG A 102 0.96 -13.42 9.39
C ARG A 102 0.03 -14.62 9.16
N ILE A 103 -0.25 -14.91 7.89
CA ILE A 103 -1.16 -15.99 7.48
C ILE A 103 -0.43 -17.26 7.03
N SER A 104 0.87 -17.19 6.73
CA SER A 104 1.66 -18.34 6.28
C SER A 104 3.08 -18.29 6.86
N LEU A 105 3.61 -19.47 7.17
CA LEU A 105 5.00 -19.66 7.55
C LEU A 105 5.90 -19.99 6.36
N ILE A 106 5.31 -20.31 5.19
CA ILE A 106 6.05 -20.64 3.98
C ILE A 106 6.80 -19.39 3.51
N PRO A 107 8.14 -19.42 3.44
CA PRO A 107 8.93 -18.24 3.11
C PRO A 107 8.91 -17.92 1.62
N ASN A 108 8.73 -18.93 0.76
CA ASN A 108 8.77 -18.80 -0.69
C ASN A 108 7.44 -19.26 -1.29
N LEU A 109 6.77 -18.36 -2.01
CA LEU A 109 5.58 -18.72 -2.76
C LEU A 109 6.03 -19.29 -4.12
N ASN A 110 5.68 -20.54 -4.41
CA ASN A 110 6.04 -21.30 -5.62
C ASN A 110 7.50 -21.78 -5.71
N ASP A 111 8.13 -22.18 -4.60
CA ASP A 111 9.35 -23.01 -4.68
C ASP A 111 9.02 -24.31 -5.44
N GLN A 112 9.66 -24.49 -6.60
CA GLN A 112 9.73 -25.76 -7.34
C GLN A 112 11.00 -26.50 -6.93
#